data_AF-A0A925YD41-F1
#
_entry.id   AF-A0A925YD41-F1
#
_cell.length_a   1.000
_cell.length_b   1.000
_cell.length_c   1.000
_cell.angle_alpha   90.00
_cell.angle_beta   90.00
_cell.angle_gamma   90.00
#
_symmetry.space_group_name_H-M   'P 1'
#
loop_
_entity.id
_entity.type
_entity.pdbx_description
1 polymer ?
#
loop_
_entity_poly.entity_id
_entity_poly.type
_entity_poly.pdbx_seq_one_letter_code
_entity_poly.pdbx_strand_id
1 'polypeptide(L)' 'PAEAPLAVLRGRYRFRLLVQAPRRAPLQDFLRAMIEKAPRPKGSVQVQVDVDPQSFL' A
#
# COMPACT_ATOMS: atom_id res chain seq x y z
N PRO A 1 -5.07 -11.97 -25.44
CA PRO A 1 -5.05 -12.76 -24.19
C PRO A 1 -3.62 -12.96 -23.70
N ALA A 2 -3.24 -12.41 -22.55
CA ALA A 2 -1.86 -12.49 -22.05
C ALA A 2 -1.81 -12.79 -20.53
N GLU A 3 -1.05 -13.83 -20.18
CA GLU A 3 -0.61 -14.25 -18.84
C GLU A 3 0.93 -14.14 -18.81
N ALA A 4 1.68 -13.81 -17.75
CA ALA A 4 1.50 -13.24 -16.40
C ALA A 4 2.92 -12.64 -16.04
N PRO A 5 3.45 -12.46 -14.79
CA PRO A 5 2.92 -12.42 -13.41
C PRO A 5 3.70 -11.46 -12.45
N LEU A 6 3.06 -10.57 -11.68
CA LEU A 6 3.70 -10.07 -10.45
C LEU A 6 2.75 -10.07 -9.26
N ALA A 7 1.93 -11.11 -9.16
CA ALA A 7 1.34 -11.46 -7.88
C ALA A 7 2.41 -11.95 -6.90
N VAL A 8 3.51 -12.58 -7.35
CA VAL A 8 4.54 -13.23 -6.49
C VAL A 8 5.95 -12.72 -6.81
N LEU A 9 6.61 -12.09 -5.84
CA LEU A 9 8.03 -11.72 -5.83
C LEU A 9 8.78 -12.59 -4.81
N ARG A 10 9.72 -13.42 -5.27
CA ARG A 10 10.51 -14.31 -4.39
C ARG A 10 9.64 -15.15 -3.43
N GLY A 11 8.52 -15.67 -3.93
CA GLY A 11 7.56 -16.43 -3.12
C GLY A 11 6.65 -15.60 -2.21
N ARG A 12 6.65 -14.26 -2.32
CA ARG A 12 5.78 -13.37 -1.54
C ARG A 12 4.86 -12.58 -2.43
N TYR A 13 3.62 -12.40 -1.98
CA TYR A 13 2.68 -11.55 -2.70
C TYR A 13 2.89 -10.07 -2.37
N ARG A 14 2.91 -9.21 -3.40
CA ARG A 14 3.02 -7.75 -3.23
C ARG A 14 1.72 -7.07 -3.66
N PHE A 15 1.08 -6.41 -2.70
CA PHE A 15 -0.09 -5.57 -2.92
C PHE A 15 0.29 -4.11 -2.67
N ARG A 16 -0.23 -3.20 -3.50
CA ARG A 16 -0.04 -1.75 -3.37
C ARG A 16 -1.40 -1.07 -3.38
N LEU A 17 -1.59 -0.07 -2.54
CA LEU A 17 -2.76 0.80 -2.52
C LEU A 17 -2.27 2.22 -2.77
N LEU A 18 -2.89 2.92 -3.72
CA LEU A 18 -2.62 4.34 -3.96
C LEU A 18 -3.68 5.16 -3.24
N VAL A 19 -3.25 6.11 -2.41
CA VAL A 19 -4.14 7.09 -1.78
C VAL A 19 -3.75 8.47 -2.27
N GLN A 20 -4.69 9.14 -2.95
CA GLN A 20 -4.51 10.48 -3.50
C GLN A 20 -5.62 11.40 -2.97
N ALA A 21 -5.26 12.63 -2.63
CA ALA A 21 -6.20 13.63 -2.15
C ALA A 21 -5.85 15.03 -2.68
N PRO A 22 -6.80 16.00 -2.66
CA PRO A 22 -6.50 17.39 -2.96
C PRO A 22 -5.43 17.98 -2.04
N ARG A 23 -4.71 19.01 -2.49
CA ARG A 23 -3.55 19.59 -1.80
C ARG A 23 -3.80 20.07 -0.35
N ARG A 24 -5.05 20.39 0.00
CA ARG A 24 -5.43 20.87 1.34
C ARG A 24 -6.09 19.80 2.21
N ALA A 25 -6.26 18.57 1.70
CA ALA A 25 -6.84 17.49 2.48
C ALA A 25 -5.86 17.04 3.58
N PRO A 26 -6.33 16.71 4.79
CA PRO A 26 -5.49 16.22 5.88
C PRO A 26 -5.12 14.73 5.67
N LEU A 27 -4.38 14.45 4.60
CA LEU A 27 -4.08 13.08 4.16
C LEU A 27 -3.28 12.30 5.23
N GLN A 28 -2.37 12.97 5.94
CA GLN A 28 -1.57 12.32 6.99
C GLN A 28 -2.44 11.83 8.15
N ASP A 29 -3.39 12.64 8.62
CA ASP A 29 -4.28 12.28 9.73
C ASP A 29 -5.19 11.11 9.33
N PHE A 30 -5.70 11.16 8.09
CA PHE A 30 -6.48 10.07 7.53
C PHE A 30 -5.68 8.76 7.46
N LEU A 31 -4.44 8.79 6.97
CA LEU A 31 -3.59 7.59 6.89
C LEU A 31 -3.25 7.03 8.27
N ARG A 32 -2.96 7.89 9.26
CA ARG A 32 -2.73 7.47 10.65
C ARG A 32 -3.95 6.75 11.22
N ALA A 33 -5.12 7.37 11.13
CA ALA A 33 -6.37 6.78 11.62
C ALA A 33 -6.73 5.48 10.89
N MET A 34 -6.46 5.38 9.59
CA MET A 34 -6.68 4.16 8.81
C MET A 34 -5.79 3.01 9.28
N ILE A 35 -4.49 3.26 9.48
CA ILE A 35 -3.53 2.25 9.94
C ILE A 35 -3.84 1.82 11.37
N GLU A 36 -4.21 2.76 12.25
CA GLU A 36 -4.58 2.46 13.64
C GLU A 36 -5.81 1.54 13.74
N LYS A 37 -6.80 1.74 12.85
CA LYS A 37 -7.99 0.88 12.77
C LYS A 37 -7.74 -0.45 12.07
N ALA A 38 -6.64 -0.60 11.35
CA ALA A 38 -6.34 -1.82 10.64
C ALA A 38 -5.90 -2.93 11.62
N PRO A 39 -6.24 -4.20 11.34
CA PRO A 39 -5.68 -5.31 12.08
C PRO A 39 -4.15 -5.31 12.02
N ARG A 40 -3.50 -5.67 13.12
CA ARG A 40 -2.04 -5.84 13.13
C ARG A 40 -1.62 -6.87 12.07
N PRO A 41 -0.54 -6.63 11.32
CA PRO A 41 0.00 -7.61 10.38
C PRO A 41 0.29 -8.94 11.09
N LYS A 42 -0.08 -10.06 10.45
CA LYS A 42 0.12 -11.41 10.98
C LYS A 42 1.08 -12.21 10.10
N GLY A 43 1.79 -13.16 10.69
CA GLY A 43 2.71 -14.05 9.97
C GLY A 43 3.82 -13.29 9.26
N SER A 44 4.01 -13.54 7.96
CA SER A 44 5.07 -12.95 7.14
C SER A 44 4.66 -11.66 6.41
N VAL A 45 3.48 -11.10 6.71
CA VAL A 45 2.98 -9.87 6.09
C VAL A 45 3.82 -8.67 6.54
N GLN A 46 4.33 -7.92 5.57
CA GLN A 46 5.06 -6.66 5.80
C GLN A 46 4.27 -5.50 5.19
N VAL A 47 4.11 -4.43 5.96
CA VAL A 47 3.42 -3.20 5.55
C VAL A 47 4.43 -2.07 5.49
N GLN A 48 4.42 -1.31 4.40
CA GLN A 48 5.28 -0.15 4.19
C GLN A 48 4.43 1.02 3.70
N VAL A 49 4.78 2.23 4.13
CA VAL A 49 4.18 3.48 3.67
C VAL A 49 5.22 4.21 2.84
N ASP A 50 4.87 4.52 1.60
CA ASP A 50 5.71 5.26 0.66
C ASP A 50 5.02 6.58 0.34
N VAL A 51 5.71 7.70 0.57
CA VAL A 51 5.16 9.06 0.41
C VAL A 51 5.72 9.65 -0.88
N ASP A 52 4.85 10.22 -1.70
CA ASP A 52 5.19 10.76 -3.02
C ASP A 52 5.96 9.77 -3.92
N PRO A 53 5.41 8.55 -4.15
CA PRO A 53 6.08 7.57 -4.98
C PRO A 53 6.22 8.08 -6.42
N GLN A 54 7.41 7.90 -7.00
CA GLN A 54 7.66 8.28 -8.40
C GLN A 54 6.87 7.45 -9.41
N SER A 55 6.47 6.22 -9.05
CA SER A 55 5.69 5.33 -9.91
C SER A 55 4.73 4.47 -9.10
N PHE A 56 3.50 4.30 -9.60
CA PHE A 56 2.53 3.29 -9.14
C PHE A 56 2.31 2.15 -10.15
N LEU A 57 3.12 2.12 -11.21
CA LEU A 57 3.20 0.99 -12.16
C LEU A 57 4.07 -0.14 -11.60
#